data_AF-A0A960U0Y5-F1
#
_entry.id   AF-A0A960U0Y5-F1
#
_cell.length_a   1.000
_cell.length_b   1.000
_cell.length_c   1.000
_cell.angle_alpha   90.00
_cell.angle_beta   90.00
_cell.angle_gamma   90.00
#
_symmetry.space_group_name_H-M   'P 1'
#
loop_
_entity.id
_entity.type
_entity.pdbx_description
1 polymer ?
#
loop_
_entity_poly.entity_id
_entity_poly.type
_entity_poly.pdbx_seq_one_letter_code
_entity_poly.pdbx_strand_id
1 'polypeptide(L)'
;MWDWTFAWEILPKLARGFVVTMQATFGGFAIAAVLGLIWALMRRSRVRAVSTVAGGIVEFVRSTPLLVQLFFLYYALPDFGLRMSALTTGVLGLGLH
;
A
#
# COMPACT_ATOMS: atom_id res chain seq x y z
N MET A 1 37.22 3.87 7.13
CA MET A 1 37.07 5.08 7.96
C MET A 1 35.69 5.66 7.69
N TRP A 2 35.02 6.16 8.72
CA TRP A 2 33.75 6.87 8.56
C TRP A 2 33.99 8.23 7.88
N ASP A 3 33.08 8.65 6.99
CA ASP A 3 33.18 9.92 6.25
C ASP A 3 31.98 10.83 6.59
N TRP A 4 32.23 11.84 7.43
CA TRP A 4 31.22 12.82 7.83
C TRP A 4 30.83 13.76 6.69
N THR A 5 31.74 14.07 5.76
CA THR A 5 31.48 14.98 4.65
C THR A 5 30.47 14.36 3.70
N PHE A 6 30.66 13.09 3.34
CA PHE A 6 29.70 12.33 2.54
C PHE A 6 28.31 12.28 3.18
N ALA A 7 28.25 12.11 4.52
CA ALA A 7 26.97 12.09 5.24
C ALA A 7 26.18 13.40 5.09
N TRP A 8 26.85 14.55 5.15
CA TRP A 8 26.21 15.85 4.93
C TRP A 8 25.79 16.05 3.46
N GLU A 9 26.61 15.60 2.51
CA GLU A 9 26.33 15.70 1.08
C GLU A 9 25.10 14.88 0.63
N ILE A 10 24.83 13.74 1.27
CA ILE A 10 23.71 12.87 0.90
C ILE A 10 22.37 13.27 1.55
N LEU A 11 22.38 14.13 2.58
CA LEU A 11 21.15 14.57 3.26
C LEU A 11 20.06 15.10 2.32
N PRO A 12 20.35 15.93 1.30
CA PRO A 12 19.32 16.37 0.35
C PRO A 12 18.68 15.22 -0.44
N LYS A 13 19.45 14.16 -0.76
CA LYS A 13 18.92 12.96 -1.41
C LYS A 13 18.03 12.16 -0.45
N LEU A 14 18.46 12.02 0.81
CA LEU A 14 17.66 11.37 1.85
C LEU A 14 16.37 12.13 2.14
N ALA A 15 16.42 13.47 2.19
CA ALA A 15 15.24 14.32 2.38
C ALA A 15 14.22 14.11 1.25
N ARG A 16 14.66 13.96 -0.01
CA ARG A 16 13.76 13.57 -1.12
C ARG A 16 13.14 12.19 -0.89
N GLY A 17 13.93 11.21 -0.46
CA GLY A 17 13.40 9.88 -0.11
C GLY A 17 12.37 9.93 1.02
N PHE A 18 12.63 10.73 2.04
CA PHE A 18 11.73 10.97 3.16
C PHE A 18 10.37 11.55 2.70
N VAL A 19 10.38 12.52 1.78
CA VAL A 19 9.14 13.04 1.18
C VAL A 19 8.34 11.95 0.48
N VAL A 20 9.01 11.06 -0.26
CA VAL A 20 8.34 9.91 -0.92
C VAL A 20 7.75 8.95 0.12
N THR A 21 8.45 8.68 1.21
CA THR A 21 7.91 7.89 2.33
C THR A 21 6.67 8.55 2.92
N MET A 22 6.70 9.86 3.20
CA MET A 22 5.52 10.57 3.70
C MET A 22 4.34 10.48 2.72
N GLN A 23 4.57 10.69 1.44
CA GLN A 23 3.53 10.57 0.41
C GLN A 23 2.91 9.17 0.40
N ALA A 24 3.74 8.13 0.46
CA ALA A 24 3.28 6.74 0.50
C ALA A 24 2.49 6.44 1.79
N THR A 25 2.99 6.88 2.95
CA THR A 25 2.35 6.67 4.25
C THR A 25 1.01 7.37 4.35
N PHE A 26 0.93 8.67 4.06
CA PHE A 26 -0.32 9.41 4.16
C PHE A 26 -1.33 8.99 3.09
N GLY A 27 -0.87 8.75 1.85
CA GLY A 27 -1.72 8.25 0.78
C GLY A 27 -2.28 6.85 1.10
N GLY A 28 -1.41 5.93 1.50
CA GLY A 28 -1.82 4.57 1.90
C GLY A 28 -2.75 4.58 3.10
N PHE A 29 -2.43 5.36 4.15
CA PHE A 29 -3.28 5.48 5.33
C PHE A 29 -4.68 6.02 5.00
N ALA A 30 -4.78 7.04 4.14
CA ALA A 30 -6.09 7.57 3.72
C ALA A 30 -6.95 6.50 3.04
N ILE A 31 -6.35 5.70 2.16
CA ILE A 31 -7.03 4.57 1.51
C ILE A 31 -7.42 3.49 2.52
N ALA A 32 -6.49 3.10 3.40
CA ALA A 32 -6.72 2.08 4.43
C ALA A 32 -7.83 2.49 5.40
N ALA A 33 -7.91 3.76 5.79
CA ALA A 33 -8.96 4.27 6.66
C ALA A 33 -10.34 4.17 6.00
N VAL A 34 -10.46 4.59 4.73
CA VAL A 34 -11.72 4.54 3.98
C VAL A 34 -12.14 3.10 3.70
N LEU A 35 -11.24 2.30 3.12
CA LEU A 35 -11.53 0.90 2.80
C LEU A 35 -11.77 0.08 4.07
N GLY A 36 -10.95 0.25 5.10
CA GLY A 36 -11.10 -0.43 6.39
C GLY A 36 -12.46 -0.16 7.03
N LEU A 37 -12.95 1.10 6.98
CA LEU A 37 -14.29 1.43 7.44
C LEU A 37 -15.37 0.74 6.61
N ILE A 38 -15.25 0.75 5.28
CA ILE A 38 -16.19 0.06 4.37
C ILE A 38 -16.24 -1.44 4.68
N TRP A 39 -15.09 -2.10 4.79
CA TRP A 39 -14.99 -3.52 5.13
C TRP A 39 -15.58 -3.81 6.52
N ALA A 40 -15.31 -2.96 7.53
CA ALA A 40 -15.86 -3.12 8.86
C ALA A 40 -17.39 -3.03 8.88
N LEU A 41 -17.98 -2.11 8.12
CA LEU A 41 -19.43 -1.97 7.99
C LEU A 41 -20.04 -3.18 7.26
N MET A 42 -19.43 -3.64 6.16
CA MET A 42 -19.91 -4.81 5.44
C MET A 42 -19.85 -6.09 6.28
N ARG A 43 -18.81 -6.27 7.10
CA ARG A 43 -18.71 -7.39 8.04
C ARG A 43 -19.80 -7.38 9.11
N ARG A 44 -20.33 -6.21 9.49
CA ARG A 44 -21.47 -6.07 10.42
C ARG A 44 -22.84 -6.23 9.75
N SER A 45 -22.90 -6.43 8.43
CA SER A 45 -24.16 -6.61 7.72
C SER A 45 -24.94 -7.82 8.25
N ARG A 46 -26.27 -7.67 8.37
CA ARG A 46 -27.18 -8.79 8.72
C ARG A 46 -27.28 -9.80 7.58
N VAL A 47 -26.96 -9.39 6.36
CA VAL A 47 -26.95 -10.28 5.19
C VAL A 47 -25.69 -11.14 5.25
N ARG A 48 -25.87 -12.43 5.56
CA ARG A 48 -24.76 -13.40 5.73
C ARG A 48 -23.83 -13.41 4.53
N ALA A 49 -24.36 -13.39 3.30
CA ALA A 49 -23.54 -13.38 2.08
C ALA A 49 -22.57 -12.18 2.04
N VAL A 50 -23.03 -10.98 2.39
CA VAL A 50 -22.19 -9.77 2.41
C VAL A 50 -21.09 -9.88 3.47
N SER A 51 -21.46 -10.29 4.69
CA SER A 51 -20.51 -10.44 5.80
C SER A 51 -19.43 -11.50 5.50
N THR A 52 -19.83 -12.63 4.91
CA THR A 52 -18.91 -13.72 4.54
C THR A 52 -17.97 -13.31 3.40
N VAL A 53 -18.47 -12.70 2.32
CA VAL A 53 -17.62 -12.25 1.21
C VAL A 53 -16.64 -11.16 1.67
N ALA A 54 -17.11 -10.18 2.45
CA ALA A 54 -16.24 -9.15 3.01
C ALA A 54 -15.17 -9.75 3.93
N GLY A 55 -15.54 -10.74 4.76
CA GLY A 55 -14.59 -11.48 5.58
C GLY A 55 -13.51 -12.18 4.76
N GLY A 56 -13.91 -12.91 3.70
CA GLY A 56 -12.99 -13.63 2.82
C GLY A 56 -12.02 -12.70 2.09
N ILE A 57 -12.49 -11.56 1.58
CA ILE A 57 -11.62 -10.57 0.91
C ILE A 57 -10.60 -10.00 1.91
N VAL A 58 -11.03 -9.60 3.10
CA VAL A 58 -10.13 -9.06 4.13
C VAL A 58 -9.11 -10.11 4.56
N GLU A 59 -9.53 -11.35 4.77
CA GLU A 59 -8.63 -12.43 5.16
C GLU A 59 -7.62 -12.77 4.06
N PHE A 60 -8.04 -12.80 2.79
CA PHE A 60 -7.13 -13.01 1.65
C PHE A 60 -6.06 -11.92 1.57
N VAL A 61 -6.47 -10.65 1.67
CA VAL A 61 -5.56 -9.51 1.59
C VAL A 61 -4.56 -9.51 2.76
N ARG A 62 -5.02 -9.77 3.98
CA ARG A 62 -4.15 -9.82 5.18
C ARG A 62 -3.24 -11.04 5.20
N SER A 63 -3.67 -12.15 4.58
CA SER A 63 -2.88 -13.38 4.48
C SER A 63 -1.85 -13.34 3.34
N THR A 64 -1.98 -12.41 2.40
CA THR A 64 -1.06 -12.26 1.28
C THR A 64 0.07 -11.29 1.63
N PRO A 65 1.36 -11.67 1.50
CA PRO A 65 2.47 -10.77 1.79
C PRO A 65 2.40 -9.48 0.97
N LEU A 66 2.55 -8.33 1.63
CA LEU A 66 2.55 -7.01 0.96
C LEU A 66 3.52 -6.95 -0.23
N LEU A 67 4.71 -7.53 -0.09
CA LEU A 67 5.70 -7.55 -1.16
C LEU A 67 5.19 -8.26 -2.43
N VAL A 68 4.41 -9.34 -2.27
CA VAL A 68 3.80 -10.07 -3.39
C VAL A 68 2.72 -9.21 -4.05
N GLN A 69 1.91 -8.50 -3.26
CA GLN A 69 0.90 -7.57 -3.79
C GLN A 69 1.57 -6.46 -4.62
N LEU A 70 2.63 -5.84 -4.09
CA LEU A 70 3.37 -4.80 -4.79
C LEU A 70 4.05 -5.33 -6.06
N PHE A 71 4.63 -6.53 -6.01
CA PHE A 71 5.24 -7.17 -7.16
C PHE A 71 4.20 -7.42 -8.27
N PHE A 72 3.04 -7.97 -7.91
CA PHE A 72 1.95 -8.19 -8.85
C PHE A 72 1.47 -6.88 -9.49
N LEU A 73 1.23 -5.84 -8.67
CA LEU A 73 0.76 -4.55 -9.16
C LEU A 73 1.79 -3.84 -10.07
N TYR A 74 3.09 -3.97 -9.79
CA TYR A 74 4.13 -3.25 -10.52
C TYR A 74 4.64 -4.01 -11.75
N TYR A 75 4.69 -5.35 -11.70
CA TYR A 75 5.29 -6.17 -12.75
C TYR A 75 4.30 -7.02 -13.54
N ALA A 76 3.25 -7.56 -12.90
CA ALA A 76 2.28 -8.42 -13.61
C ALA A 76 1.11 -7.63 -14.22
N LEU A 77 0.59 -6.63 -13.51
CA LEU A 77 -0.52 -5.80 -13.98
C LEU A 77 -0.23 -5.04 -15.30
N PRO A 78 1.02 -4.58 -15.58
CA PRO A 78 1.39 -4.01 -16.88
C PRO A 78 1.14 -4.90 -18.09
N ASP A 79 1.19 -6.24 -17.93
CA ASP A 79 0.91 -7.19 -19.03
C ASP A 79 -0.56 -7.14 -19.45
N PHE A 80 -1.43 -6.69 -18.56
CA PHE A 80 -2.86 -6.43 -18.82
C PHE A 80 -3.12 -4.98 -19.28
N GLY A 81 -2.07 -4.19 -19.55
CA GLY A 81 -2.17 -2.81 -20.04
C GLY A 81 -2.29 -1.73 -18.97
N LEU A 82 -2.33 -2.11 -17.69
CA LEU A 82 -2.42 -1.17 -16.57
C LEU A 82 -1.03 -0.91 -15.98
N ARG A 83 -0.48 0.26 -16.29
CA ARG A 83 0.85 0.69 -15.80
C ARG A 83 0.69 1.77 -14.75
N MET A 84 1.42 1.61 -13.65
CA MET A 84 1.36 2.49 -12.49
C MET A 84 2.76 2.97 -12.12
N SER A 85 2.84 4.20 -11.59
CA SER A 85 4.10 4.68 -11.02
C SER A 85 4.43 3.93 -9.74
N ALA A 86 5.71 3.83 -9.38
CA ALA A 86 6.15 3.15 -8.15
C ALA A 86 5.48 3.73 -6.89
N LEU A 87 5.31 5.06 -6.84
CA LEU A 87 4.61 5.72 -5.73
C LEU A 87 3.13 5.30 -5.68
N THR A 88 2.43 5.29 -6.82
CA THR A 88 1.02 4.90 -6.87
C THR A 88 0.83 3.44 -6.50
N THR A 89 1.70 2.55 -6.98
CA THR A 89 1.69 1.14 -6.58
C THR A 89 1.94 0.99 -5.09
N GLY A 90 2.92 1.71 -4.53
CA GLY A 90 3.18 1.73 -3.09
C GLY A 90 1.98 2.18 -2.27
N VAL A 91 1.35 3.29 -2.68
CA VAL A 91 0.15 3.84 -2.02
C VAL A 91 -1.02 2.86 -2.06
N LEU A 92 -1.31 2.24 -3.21
CA LEU A 92 -2.40 1.26 -3.32
C LEU A 92 -2.11 -0.02 -2.54
N GLY A 93 -0.89 -0.55 -2.64
CA GLY A 93 -0.50 -1.76 -1.91
C GLY A 93 -0.56 -1.55 -0.40
N LEU A 94 -0.01 -0.45 0.11
CA LEU A 94 -0.08 -0.10 1.53
C LEU A 94 -1.50 0.21 2.00
N GLY A 95 -2.33 0.80 1.13
CA GLY A 95 -3.71 1.14 1.47
C GLY A 95 -4.66 -0.05 1.47
N LEU A 96 -4.36 -1.08 0.68
CA LEU A 96 -5.17 -2.28 0.59
C LEU A 96 -4.82 -3.30 1.69
N HIS A 97 -3.53 -3.49 1.99
CA HIS A 97 -2.99 -4.51 2.90
C HIS A 97 -3.36 -4.30 4.37
#